data_AF-A0A2M8KF32-F1
#
_entry.id   AF-A0A2M8KF32-F1
#
_cell.length_a   1.000
_cell.length_b   1.000
_cell.length_c   1.000
_cell.angle_alpha   90.00
_cell.angle_beta   90.00
_cell.angle_gamma   90.00
#
_symmetry.space_group_name_H-M   'P 1'
#
loop_
_entity.id
_entity.type
_entity.pdbx_description
1 polymer ?
#
loop_
_entity_poly.entity_id
_entity_poly.type
_entity_poly.pdbx_seq_one_letter_code
_entity_poly.pdbx_strand_id
1 'polypeptide(L)' 'MENKKKLTSEFRKTSINYILAGFGLVAALAWNEAIKSFLDLVFGSSRGSITAKFIYAIIITFVVVILSIKISKYKSDIE' A
#
# COMPACT_ATOMS: atom_id res chain seq x y z
N MET A 1 -25.26 -29.34 11.85
CA MET A 1 -23.81 -29.15 12.09
C MET A 1 -23.13 -28.32 11.00
N GLU A 2 -23.62 -28.36 9.76
CA GLU A 2 -23.09 -27.62 8.59
C GLU A 2 -23.11 -26.09 8.74
N ASN A 3 -24.22 -25.51 9.22
CA ASN A 3 -24.33 -24.06 9.45
C ASN A 3 -23.30 -23.51 10.46
N LYS A 4 -22.95 -24.27 11.50
CA LYS A 4 -21.95 -23.84 12.50
C LYS A 4 -20.54 -23.76 11.91
N LYS A 5 -20.18 -24.70 11.02
CA LYS A 5 -18.90 -24.66 10.27
C LYS A 5 -18.87 -23.50 9.28
N LYS A 6 -19.96 -23.24 8.56
CA LYS A 6 -20.05 -22.13 7.61
C LYS A 6 -19.91 -20.77 8.29
N LEU A 7 -20.64 -20.54 9.38
CA LEU A 7 -20.59 -19.31 10.17
C LEU A 7 -19.18 -19.00 10.71
N THR A 8 -18.48 -19.99 11.25
CA THR A 8 -17.11 -19.79 11.78
C THR A 8 -16.08 -19.52 10.66
N SER A 9 -16.29 -20.10 9.48
CA SER A 9 -15.44 -19.82 8.31
C SER A 9 -15.68 -18.43 7.74
N GLU A 10 -16.93 -17.96 7.67
CA GLU A 10 -17.28 -16.62 7.23
C GLU A 10 -16.78 -15.56 8.21
N PHE A 11 -16.97 -15.78 9.51
CA PHE A 11 -16.43 -14.90 10.55
C PHE A 11 -14.91 -14.74 10.41
N ARG A 12 -14.17 -15.86 10.27
CA ARG A 12 -12.71 -15.82 10.10
C ARG A 12 -12.29 -15.04 8.86
N LYS A 13 -12.95 -15.26 7.71
CA LYS A 13 -12.67 -14.53 6.47
C LYS A 13 -12.87 -13.03 6.67
N THR A 14 -13.98 -12.63 7.29
CA THR A 14 -14.29 -11.23 7.56
C THR A 14 -13.28 -10.60 8.53
N SER A 15 -12.89 -11.30 9.60
CA SER A 15 -11.85 -10.82 10.51
C SER A 15 -10.51 -10.61 9.81
N ILE A 16 -10.09 -11.57 8.98
CA ILE A 16 -8.85 -11.44 8.19
C ILE A 16 -8.94 -10.24 7.25
N ASN A 17 -10.07 -10.03 6.58
CA ASN A 17 -10.24 -8.87 5.69
C ASN A 17 -10.10 -7.54 6.46
N TYR A 18 -10.69 -7.40 7.64
CA TYR A 18 -10.54 -6.18 8.44
C TYR A 18 -9.11 -5.99 8.96
N ILE A 19 -8.45 -7.07 9.37
CA ILE A 19 -7.04 -7.04 9.76
C ILE A 19 -6.16 -6.59 8.59
N LEU A 20 -6.36 -7.17 7.41
CA LEU A 20 -5.63 -6.81 6.19
C LEU A 20 -5.92 -5.36 5.78
N ALA A 21 -7.15 -4.88 5.89
CA ALA A 21 -7.50 -3.49 5.60
C ALA A 21 -6.79 -2.52 6.57
N GLY A 22 -6.82 -2.81 7.87
CA GLY A 22 -6.13 -2.03 8.89
C GLY A 22 -4.61 -2.00 8.67
N PHE A 23 -4.00 -3.17 8.43
CA PHE A 23 -2.57 -3.24 8.12
C PHE A 23 -2.21 -2.60 6.76
N GLY A 24 -3.11 -2.66 5.77
CA GLY A 24 -2.94 -1.95 4.50
C GLY A 24 -2.83 -0.45 4.70
N LEU A 25 -3.65 0.13 5.58
CA LEU A 25 -3.57 1.54 5.95
C LEU A 25 -2.25 1.86 6.68
N VAL A 26 -1.87 1.06 7.67
CA VAL A 26 -0.61 1.23 8.40
C VAL A 26 0.60 1.14 7.45
N ALA A 27 0.60 0.17 6.53
CA ALA A 27 1.65 0.00 5.55
C ALA A 27 1.76 1.20 4.59
N ALA A 28 0.63 1.75 4.13
CA ALA A 28 0.61 2.95 3.30
C ALA A 28 1.20 4.17 4.03
N LEU A 29 0.85 4.35 5.30
CA LEU A 29 1.41 5.42 6.14
C LEU A 29 2.92 5.24 6.38
N ALA A 30 3.35 4.01 6.67
CA ALA A 30 4.76 3.70 6.90
C ALA A 30 5.62 3.94 5.65
N TRP A 31 5.13 3.54 4.47
CA TRP A 31 5.81 3.79 3.20
C TRP A 31 5.93 5.28 2.88
N ASN A 32 4.87 6.06 3.15
CA ASN A 32 4.90 7.52 3.00
C ASN A 32 5.99 8.15 3.89
N GLU A 33 6.05 7.78 5.17
CA GLU A 33 7.09 8.30 6.08
C GLU A 33 8.50 7.82 5.74
N ALA A 34 8.65 6.57 5.28
CA ALA A 34 9.93 6.03 4.84
C ALA A 34 10.51 6.77 3.63
N ILE A 35 9.69 7.02 2.60
CA ILE A 35 10.13 7.77 1.41
C ILE A 35 10.53 9.19 1.79
N LYS A 36 9.72 9.88 2.61
CA LYS A 36 10.06 11.24 3.08
C LYS A 36 11.40 11.23 3.83
N SER A 37 11.54 10.37 4.83
CA SER A 37 12.76 10.26 5.64
C SER A 37 13.99 9.93 4.79
N PHE A 38 13.83 9.08 3.77
CA PHE A 38 14.88 8.79 2.81
C PHE A 38 15.28 10.01 1.98
N LEU A 39 14.30 10.74 1.45
CA LEU A 39 14.58 11.99 0.73
C LEU A 39 15.26 13.01 1.64
N ASP A 40 14.92 13.06 2.92
CA ASP A 40 15.55 13.96 3.89
C ASP A 40 17.01 13.60 4.16
N LEU A 41 17.31 12.31 4.22
CA LEU A 41 18.68 11.83 4.36
C LEU A 41 19.52 12.20 3.13
N VAL A 42 18.93 12.09 1.93
CA VAL A 42 19.62 12.33 0.65
C VAL A 42 19.76 13.82 0.32
N PHE A 43 18.72 14.63 0.59
CA PHE A 43 18.66 16.06 0.24
C PHE A 43 18.90 17.00 1.44
N GLY A 44 19.06 16.46 2.65
CA GLY A 44 19.25 17.25 3.88
C GLY A 44 18.01 18.07 4.27
N SER A 45 18.23 19.17 5.01
CA SER A 45 17.16 20.10 5.45
C SER A 45 16.43 20.82 4.31
N SER A 46 16.74 20.51 3.05
CA SER A 46 16.04 20.99 1.86
C SER A 46 14.68 20.31 1.62
N ARG A 47 14.04 19.74 2.66
CA ARG A 47 12.64 19.25 2.71
C ARG A 47 11.64 20.16 1.99
N GLY A 48 11.84 21.48 2.12
CA GLY A 48 10.98 22.50 1.52
C GLY A 48 11.29 22.81 0.05
N SER A 49 12.41 22.32 -0.49
CA SER A 49 12.81 22.64 -1.86
C SER A 49 11.86 22.00 -2.85
N ILE A 50 11.51 22.77 -3.87
CA ILE A 50 10.67 22.33 -4.99
C ILE A 50 11.23 21.04 -5.61
N THR A 51 12.56 20.93 -5.71
CA THR A 51 13.27 19.75 -6.24
C THR A 51 12.93 18.47 -5.46
N ALA A 52 12.95 18.49 -4.12
CA ALA A 52 12.63 17.31 -3.32
C ALA A 52 11.17 16.85 -3.51
N LYS A 53 10.22 17.80 -3.65
CA LYS A 53 8.81 17.49 -3.94
C LYS A 53 8.61 16.88 -5.32
N PHE A 54 9.32 17.37 -6.33
CA PHE A 54 9.28 16.79 -7.68
C PHE A 54 9.82 15.36 -7.70
N ILE A 55 10.91 15.09 -7.00
CA ILE A 55 11.48 13.73 -6.90
C ILE A 55 10.51 12.80 -6.16
N TYR A 56 9.92 13.25 -5.05
CA TYR A 56 8.88 12.51 -4.36
C TYR A 56 7.71 12.15 -5.29
N ALA A 57 7.21 13.12 -6.06
CA ALA A 57 6.10 12.92 -6.98
C ALA A 57 6.45 11.88 -8.06
N ILE A 58 7.63 11.98 -8.67
CA ILE A 58 8.11 11.02 -9.69
C ILE A 58 8.17 9.60 -9.10
N ILE A 59 8.79 9.43 -7.93
CA ILE A 59 8.92 8.12 -7.27
C ILE A 59 7.54 7.51 -7.03
N ILE A 60 6.62 8.27 -6.44
CA ILE A 60 5.27 7.78 -6.14
C ILE A 60 4.52 7.43 -7.43
N THR A 61 4.62 8.24 -8.48
CA THR A 61 3.99 7.93 -9.78
C THR A 61 4.50 6.61 -10.35
N PHE A 62 5.83 6.37 -10.34
CA PHE A 62 6.39 5.10 -10.82
C PHE A 62 5.87 3.91 -9.99
N VAL A 63 5.85 4.03 -8.66
CA VAL A 63 5.32 2.98 -7.78
C VAL A 63 3.86 2.69 -8.10
N VAL A 64 3.02 3.72 -8.22
CA VAL A 64 1.60 3.58 -8.54
C VAL A 64 1.38 2.94 -9.91
N VAL A 65 2.13 3.34 -10.94
CA VAL A 65 2.03 2.75 -12.28
C VAL A 65 2.41 1.27 -12.27
N ILE A 66 3.53 0.91 -11.64
CA ILE A 66 3.98 -0.49 -11.55
C ILE A 66 2.94 -1.34 -10.81
N LEU A 67 2.42 -0.84 -9.68
CA LEU A 67 1.38 -1.54 -8.93
C LEU A 67 0.09 -1.68 -9.75
N SER A 68 -0.33 -0.64 -10.45
CA SER A 68 -1.52 -0.65 -11.31
C SER A 68 -1.41 -1.68 -12.44
N ILE A 69 -0.26 -1.76 -13.10
CA ILE A 69 -0.01 -2.76 -14.15
C ILE A 69 -0.05 -4.18 -13.57
N LYS A 70 0.61 -4.42 -12.43
CA LYS A 70 0.63 -5.73 -11.77
C LYS A 70 -0.76 -6.18 -11.33
N ILE A 71 -1.55 -5.29 -10.74
CA ILE A 71 -2.93 -5.57 -10.31
C ILE A 71 -3.80 -5.86 -11.53
N SER A 72 -3.68 -5.07 -12.61
CA SER A 72 -4.44 -5.27 -13.84
C SER A 72 -4.14 -6.64 -14.48
N LYS A 73 -2.86 -7.04 -14.53
CA LYS A 73 -2.44 -8.35 -15.04
C LYS A 73 -2.96 -9.50 -14.16
N TYR A 74 -2.90 -9.37 -12.84
CA TYR A 74 -3.44 -10.41 -11.95
C TYR A 74 -4.96 -10.58 -12.11
N LYS A 75 -5.69 -9.48 -12.37
CA LYS A 75 -7.13 -9.55 -12.66
C LYS A 75 -7.39 -10.30 -13.98
N SER A 76 -6.60 -10.05 -15.03
CA SER A 76 -6.76 -10.75 -16.31
C SER A 76 -6.34 -12.22 -16.28
N ASP A 77 -5.44 -12.60 -15.36
CA ASP A 77 -5.01 -14.00 -15.21
C ASP A 77 -6.02 -14.85 -14.42
N ILE A 78 -7.03 -14.23 -13.79
CA ILE A 78 -8.07 -14.90 -12.98
C ILE A 78 -9.43 -14.99 -13.69
N GLU A 79 -9.71 -14.10 -14.64
CA GLU A 79 -10.85 -14.21 -15.58
C GLU A 79 -10.54 -15.19 -16.72
#